data_AF-A0A1B7JV96-F1
#
_entry.id   AF-A0A1B7JV96-F1
#
_cell.length_a   1.000
_cell.length_b   1.000
_cell.length_c   1.000
_cell.angle_alpha   90.00
_cell.angle_beta   90.00
_cell.angle_gamma   90.00
#
_symmetry.space_group_name_H-M   'P 1'
#
loop_
_entity.id
_entity.type
_entity.pdbx_description
1 polymer ?
#
loop_
_entity_poly.entity_id
_entity_poly.type
_entity_poly.pdbx_seq_one_letter_code
_entity_poly.pdbx_strand_id
1 'polypeptide(L)'
;MIFEIFRNIVHYGFHFVVPILFGYLFWRKNWKLAALLMISTMAIDLDHLLATPIFDPDRCGIGFHPMHTVWAAIGYVCLFFFPSWKLKAIAVGCLFHLVTDSIDCYMGSLKQSENVIFLSCSSPQETRWDISL
;
A
#
# COMPACT_ATOMS: atom_id res chain seq x y z
N MET A 1 11.87 -10.39 -11.98
CA MET A 1 13.00 -9.83 -11.20
C MET A 1 13.05 -8.30 -11.28
N ILE A 2 13.19 -7.69 -12.47
CA ILE A 2 13.24 -6.21 -12.60
C ILE A 2 11.96 -5.53 -12.08
N PHE A 3 10.79 -6.09 -12.40
CA PHE A 3 9.51 -5.56 -11.94
C PHE A 3 9.39 -5.50 -10.41
N GLU A 4 9.81 -6.56 -9.71
CA GLU A 4 9.78 -6.60 -8.23
C GLU A 4 10.70 -5.55 -7.61
N ILE A 5 11.90 -5.38 -8.16
CA ILE A 5 12.84 -4.36 -7.70
C ILE A 5 12.20 -2.98 -7.85
N PHE A 6 11.56 -2.72 -9.00
CA PHE A 6 10.86 -1.46 -9.24
C PHE A 6 9.69 -1.26 -8.27
N ARG A 7 8.84 -2.27 -8.06
CA ARG A 7 7.73 -2.25 -7.11
C ARG A 7 8.21 -1.89 -5.70
N ASN A 8 9.23 -2.59 -5.20
CA ASN A 8 9.77 -2.35 -3.86
C ASN A 8 10.40 -0.96 -3.72
N ILE A 9 11.08 -0.47 -4.76
CA ILE A 9 11.62 0.90 -4.77
C ILE A 9 10.50 1.93 -4.68
N VAL A 10 9.41 1.74 -5.43
CA VAL A 10 8.25 2.65 -5.38
C VAL A 10 7.59 2.59 -4.00
N HIS A 11 7.29 1.39 -3.49
CA HIS A 11 6.62 1.20 -2.21
C HIS A 11 7.41 1.80 -1.04
N TYR A 12 8.67 1.37 -0.84
CA TYR A 12 9.48 1.91 0.27
C TYR A 12 9.91 3.36 0.02
N GLY A 13 10.17 3.74 -1.23
CA GLY A 13 10.49 5.12 -1.58
C GLY A 13 9.36 6.07 -1.20
N PHE A 14 8.11 5.68 -1.45
CA PHE A 14 6.95 6.49 -1.11
C PHE A 14 6.77 6.55 0.40
N HIS A 15 6.82 5.42 1.10
CA HIS A 15 6.67 5.39 2.56
C HIS A 15 7.71 6.21 3.34
N PHE A 16 8.94 6.37 2.84
CA PHE A 16 9.99 7.08 3.57
C PHE A 16 10.39 8.44 2.98
N VAL A 17 10.47 8.58 1.66
CA VAL A 17 10.98 9.81 1.02
C VAL A 17 9.88 10.85 0.86
N VAL A 18 8.67 10.44 0.46
CA VAL A 18 7.58 11.39 0.18
C VAL A 18 7.07 12.08 1.46
N PRO A 19 6.96 11.42 2.63
CA PRO A 19 6.70 12.11 3.90
C PRO A 19 7.67 13.24 4.23
N ILE A 20 8.96 13.09 3.89
CA ILE A 20 9.95 14.15 4.09
C ILE A 20 9.63 15.34 3.20
N LEU A 21 9.32 15.08 1.91
CA LEU A 21 8.91 16.10 0.96
C LEU A 21 7.64 16.82 1.41
N PHE A 22 6.61 16.09 1.85
CA PHE A 22 5.38 16.68 2.39
C PHE A 22 5.63 17.53 3.63
N GLY A 23 6.49 17.06 4.53
CA GLY A 23 6.87 17.81 5.73
C GLY A 23 7.49 19.15 5.33
N TYR A 24 8.39 19.14 4.36
CA TYR A 24 9.05 20.32 3.82
C TYR A 24 8.06 21.30 3.17
N LEU A 25 7.18 20.80 2.30
CA LEU A 25 6.24 21.63 1.52
C LEU A 25 5.14 22.25 2.39
N PHE A 26 4.52 21.47 3.29
CA PHE A 26 3.32 21.87 4.01
C PHE A 26 3.58 22.42 5.41
N TRP A 27 4.63 21.96 6.12
CA TRP A 27 4.91 22.36 7.51
C TRP A 27 6.13 23.28 7.67
N ARG A 28 6.85 23.60 6.59
CA ARG A 28 7.94 24.60 6.51
C ARG A 28 8.78 24.69 7.77
N LYS A 29 8.50 25.63 8.70
CA LYS A 29 9.27 25.82 9.94
C LYS A 29 9.38 24.55 10.80
N ASN A 30 8.37 23.69 10.80
CA ASN A 30 8.31 22.45 11.57
C ASN A 30 8.49 21.20 10.71
N TRP A 31 9.06 21.33 9.50
CA TRP A 31 9.10 20.26 8.51
C TRP A 31 9.72 18.95 9.03
N LYS A 32 10.80 19.04 9.83
CA LYS A 32 11.48 17.87 10.40
C LYS A 32 10.56 17.06 11.31
N LEU A 33 9.80 17.75 12.16
CA LEU A 33 8.87 17.11 13.07
C LEU A 33 7.65 16.57 12.32
N ALA A 34 7.14 17.29 11.33
CA ALA A 34 6.06 16.79 10.48
C ALA A 34 6.47 15.53 9.69
N ALA A 35 7.68 15.52 9.12
CA ALA A 35 8.26 14.36 8.45
C ALA A 35 8.40 13.18 9.41
N LEU A 36 8.94 13.40 10.62
CA LEU A 36 9.06 12.36 11.65
C LEU A 36 7.68 11.79 12.04
N LEU A 37 6.68 12.65 12.22
CA LEU A 37 5.31 12.22 12.55
C LEU A 37 4.72 11.38 11.42
N MET A 38 4.87 11.78 10.16
CA MET A 38 4.38 11.00 9.02
C MET A 38 5.14 9.67 8.86
N ILE A 39 6.46 9.64 9.04
CA ILE A 39 7.22 8.38 9.03
C ILE A 39 6.80 7.48 10.20
N SER A 40 6.46 8.06 11.36
CA SER A 40 5.97 7.26 12.49
C SER A 40 4.64 6.56 12.22
N THR A 41 3.86 7.01 11.22
CA THR A 41 2.61 6.32 10.85
C THR A 41 2.84 5.01 10.13
N MET A 42 4.08 4.65 9.76
CA MET A 42 4.40 3.27 9.35
C MET A 42 4.06 2.25 10.46
N ALA A 43 3.88 2.71 11.71
CA ALA A 43 3.39 1.87 12.78
C ALA A 43 2.00 1.25 12.53
N ILE A 44 1.22 1.75 11.55
CA ILE A 44 -0.07 1.13 11.22
C ILE A 44 0.11 -0.28 10.61
N ASP A 45 1.24 -0.55 9.95
CA ASP A 45 1.61 -1.88 9.43
C ASP A 45 1.75 -2.95 10.52
N LEU A 46 1.83 -2.56 11.79
CA LEU A 46 1.86 -3.54 12.88
C LEU A 46 0.58 -4.38 12.94
N ASP A 47 -0.52 -3.93 12.31
CA ASP A 47 -1.73 -4.72 12.14
C ASP A 47 -1.55 -5.95 11.22
N HIS A 48 -0.44 -6.03 10.46
CA HIS A 48 -0.06 -7.23 9.71
C HIS A 48 0.24 -8.42 10.60
N LEU A 49 0.65 -8.19 11.85
CA LEU A 49 0.88 -9.26 12.82
C LEU A 49 -0.41 -10.01 13.19
N LEU A 50 -1.58 -9.45 12.87
CA LEU A 50 -2.89 -10.08 13.09
C LEU A 50 -3.32 -10.99 11.94
N ALA A 51 -2.58 -11.02 10.84
CA ALA A 51 -2.91 -11.81 9.65
C ALA A 51 -2.34 -13.23 9.67
N THR A 52 -3.07 -14.13 9.00
CA THR A 52 -2.58 -15.47 8.64
C THR A 52 -2.67 -15.68 7.12
N PRO A 53 -1.55 -15.91 6.40
CA PRO A 53 -0.16 -15.87 6.88
C PRO A 53 0.30 -14.43 7.20
N ILE A 54 1.26 -14.31 8.13
CA ILE A 54 1.79 -13.00 8.56
C ILE A 54 2.44 -12.26 7.40
N PHE A 55 3.28 -12.95 6.62
CA PHE A 55 3.96 -12.38 5.46
C PHE A 55 3.53 -13.09 4.18
N ASP A 56 3.04 -12.31 3.22
CA ASP A 56 2.66 -12.77 1.88
C ASP A 56 2.96 -11.64 0.87
N PRO A 57 3.97 -11.80 0.00
CA PRO A 57 4.40 -10.76 -0.93
C PRO A 57 3.47 -10.54 -2.13
N ASP A 58 2.50 -11.44 -2.34
CA ASP A 58 1.53 -11.38 -3.44
C ASP A 58 0.13 -10.95 -2.96
N ARG A 59 -0.07 -10.76 -1.65
CA ARG A 59 -1.33 -10.31 -1.06
C ARG A 59 -1.46 -8.78 -1.08
N CYS A 60 -2.65 -8.30 -1.43
CA CYS A 60 -3.03 -6.92 -1.18
C CYS A 60 -3.45 -6.70 0.29
N GLY A 61 -2.79 -5.78 0.99
CA GLY A 61 -3.08 -5.44 2.40
C GLY A 61 -4.35 -4.60 2.60
N ILE A 62 -4.78 -3.85 1.57
CA ILE A 62 -5.96 -2.99 1.63
C ILE A 62 -7.24 -3.83 1.78
N GLY A 63 -8.03 -3.50 2.80
CA GLY A 63 -9.27 -4.21 3.17
C GLY A 63 -9.04 -5.52 3.93
N PHE A 64 -7.81 -6.00 4.01
CA PHE A 64 -7.46 -7.23 4.71
C PHE A 64 -7.12 -6.98 6.18
N HIS A 65 -6.41 -5.89 6.47
CA HIS A 65 -6.01 -5.54 7.83
C HIS A 65 -6.88 -4.42 8.42
N PRO A 66 -7.13 -4.41 9.75
CA PRO A 66 -8.05 -3.46 10.39
C PRO A 66 -7.73 -1.98 10.10
N MET A 67 -6.44 -1.59 10.11
CA MET A 67 -6.00 -0.21 9.87
C MET A 67 -5.90 0.14 8.38
N HIS A 68 -6.01 -0.87 7.51
CA HIS A 68 -5.97 -0.75 6.06
C HIS A 68 -7.37 -0.82 5.42
N THR A 69 -8.41 -0.49 6.19
CA THR A 69 -9.80 -0.50 5.72
C THR A 69 -10.28 0.88 5.26
N VAL A 70 -11.35 0.91 4.47
CA VAL A 70 -12.06 2.16 4.14
C VAL A 70 -12.55 2.87 5.41
N TRP A 71 -12.93 2.12 6.44
CA TRP A 71 -13.32 2.69 7.74
C TRP A 71 -12.17 3.39 8.44
N ALA A 72 -10.96 2.81 8.40
CA ALA A 72 -9.76 3.46 8.91
C ALA A 72 -9.43 4.74 8.12
N ALA A 73 -9.54 4.69 6.78
CA ALA A 73 -9.35 5.86 5.93
C ALA A 73 -10.30 7.02 6.28
N ILE A 74 -11.59 6.74 6.50
CA ILE A 74 -12.57 7.73 6.97
C ILE A 74 -12.12 8.32 8.32
N GLY A 75 -11.67 7.48 9.25
CA GLY A 75 -11.12 7.92 10.53
C GLY A 75 -9.93 8.88 10.37
N TYR A 76 -9.01 8.60 9.46
CA TYR A 76 -7.86 9.46 9.16
C TYR A 76 -8.28 10.79 8.51
N VAL A 77 -9.28 10.77 7.62
CA VAL A 77 -9.89 12.00 7.07
C VAL A 77 -10.51 12.84 8.20
N CYS A 78 -11.26 12.23 9.12
CA CYS A 78 -11.80 12.93 10.29
C CYS A 78 -10.69 13.53 11.15
N LEU A 79 -9.60 12.79 11.38
CA LEU A 79 -8.43 13.27 12.12
C LEU A 79 -7.78 14.50 11.47
N PHE A 80 -7.77 14.56 10.13
CA PHE A 80 -7.24 15.70 9.38
C PHE A 80 -7.99 17.02 9.64
N PHE A 81 -9.28 16.97 9.97
CA PHE A 81 -10.05 18.20 10.22
C PHE A 81 -9.81 18.81 11.61
N PHE A 82 -9.06 18.14 12.49
CA PHE A 82 -8.72 18.71 13.79
C PHE A 82 -7.81 19.94 13.68
N PRO A 83 -7.91 20.92 14.61
CA PRO A 83 -7.17 22.18 14.53
C PRO A 83 -5.66 22.01 14.78
N SER A 84 -5.22 20.89 15.36
CA SER A 84 -3.81 20.64 15.65
C SER A 84 -3.04 20.29 14.38
N TRP A 85 -2.02 21.09 14.05
CA TRP A 85 -1.15 20.83 12.90
C TRP A 85 -0.42 19.48 13.00
N LYS A 86 -0.16 18.99 14.22
CA LYS A 86 0.47 17.67 14.45
C LYS A 86 -0.47 16.54 14.07
N LEU A 87 -1.75 16.64 14.46
CA LEU A 87 -2.77 15.66 14.08
C LEU A 87 -3.00 15.66 12.58
N LYS A 88 -2.94 16.82 11.92
CA LYS A 88 -2.96 16.92 10.46
C LYS A 88 -1.79 16.20 9.81
N ALA A 89 -0.58 16.33 10.35
CA ALA A 89 0.59 15.61 9.84
C ALA A 89 0.41 14.08 9.99
N ILE A 90 -0.06 13.62 11.16
CA ILE A 90 -0.36 12.20 11.38
C ILE A 90 -1.44 11.71 10.40
N ALA A 91 -2.54 12.45 10.24
CA ALA A 91 -3.61 12.10 9.32
C ALA A 91 -3.14 12.02 7.86
N VAL A 92 -2.32 12.98 7.41
CA VAL A 92 -1.70 12.93 6.08
C VAL A 92 -0.77 11.73 5.94
N GLY A 93 0.02 11.42 6.98
CA GLY A 93 0.87 10.23 7.02
C GLY A 93 0.08 8.95 6.84
N CYS A 94 -0.96 8.74 7.65
CA CYS A 94 -1.81 7.54 7.55
C CYS A 94 -2.54 7.45 6.20
N LEU A 95 -3.09 8.55 5.69
CA LEU A 95 -3.76 8.54 4.39
C LEU A 95 -2.78 8.26 3.24
N PHE A 96 -1.60 8.86 3.27
CA PHE A 96 -0.59 8.64 2.25
C PHE A 96 0.00 7.23 2.30
N HIS A 97 0.07 6.64 3.50
CA HIS A 97 0.42 5.24 3.69
C HIS A 97 -0.57 4.33 2.94
N LEU A 98 -1.89 4.50 3.18
CA LEU A 98 -2.92 3.73 2.46
C LEU A 98 -2.86 3.91 0.94
N VAL A 99 -2.55 5.13 0.47
CA VAL A 99 -2.36 5.39 -0.96
C VAL A 99 -1.16 4.60 -1.50
N THR A 100 -0.07 4.56 -0.75
CA THR A 100 1.15 3.84 -1.14
C THR A 100 0.89 2.34 -1.23
N ASP A 101 0.17 1.75 -0.28
CA ASP A 101 -0.16 0.32 -0.33
C ASP A 101 -1.19 0.00 -1.41
N SER A 102 -2.10 0.94 -1.70
CA SER A 102 -3.03 0.80 -2.83
C SER A 102 -2.29 0.76 -4.17
N ILE A 103 -1.23 1.57 -4.32
CA ILE A 103 -0.35 1.54 -5.49
C ILE A 103 0.38 0.20 -5.56
N ASP A 104 0.90 -0.31 -4.44
CA ASP A 104 1.57 -1.62 -4.39
C ASP A 104 0.61 -2.76 -4.78
N CYS A 105 -0.61 -2.76 -4.24
CA CYS A 105 -1.68 -3.70 -4.60
C CYS A 105 -1.97 -3.66 -6.10
N TYR A 106 -2.07 -2.46 -6.68
CA TYR A 106 -2.31 -2.31 -8.11
C TYR A 106 -1.14 -2.88 -8.93
N MET A 107 0.11 -2.57 -8.58
CA MET A 107 1.29 -3.11 -9.24
C MET A 107 1.37 -4.65 -9.11
N GLY A 108 1.08 -5.20 -7.93
CA GLY A 108 0.99 -6.64 -7.71
C GLY A 108 -0.06 -7.32 -8.60
N SER A 109 -1.22 -6.67 -8.78
CA SER A 109 -2.28 -7.20 -9.65
C SER A 109 -1.87 -7.27 -11.13
N LEU A 110 -1.06 -6.31 -11.60
CA LEU A 110 -0.52 -6.30 -12.97
C LEU A 110 0.45 -7.46 -13.19
N LYS A 111 1.36 -7.71 -12.24
CA LYS A 111 2.27 -8.86 -12.27
C LYS A 111 1.51 -10.18 -12.35
N GLN A 112 0.46 -10.34 -11.56
CA GLN A 112 -0.34 -11.57 -11.57
C GLN A 112 -1.04 -11.76 -12.92
N SER A 113 -1.53 -10.68 -13.55
CA SER A 113 -2.13 -10.74 -14.88
C SER A 113 -1.13 -11.17 -15.96
N GLU A 114 0.09 -10.63 -15.97
CA GLU A 114 1.15 -11.03 -16.91
C GLU A 114 1.51 -12.51 -16.74
N ASN A 115 1.64 -12.99 -15.49
CA ASN A 115 1.94 -14.40 -15.21
C ASN A 115 0.83 -15.32 -15.72
N VAL A 116 -0.44 -14.96 -15.54
CA VAL A 116 -1.58 -15.75 -16.03
C VAL A 116 -1.62 -15.78 -17.55
N ILE A 117 -1.37 -14.66 -18.23
CA ILE A 117 -1.33 -14.61 -19.70
C ILE A 117 -0.21 -15.48 -20.25
N PHE A 118 0.98 -15.42 -19.64
CA PHE A 118 2.13 -16.23 -20.03
C PHE A 118 1.85 -17.72 -19.82
N LEU A 119 1.27 -18.10 -18.68
CA LEU A 119 0.87 -19.49 -18.40
C LEU A 119 -0.23 -19.97 -19.35
N SER A 120 -1.20 -19.12 -19.70
CA SER A 120 -2.27 -19.45 -20.65
C SER A 120 -1.78 -19.62 -22.10
N CYS A 121 -0.64 -19.02 -22.47
CA CYS A 121 -0.01 -19.23 -23.77
C CYS A 121 1.02 -20.37 -23.78
N SER A 122 1.43 -20.85 -22.61
CA SER A 122 2.41 -21.94 -22.46
C SER A 122 1.78 -23.27 -22.03
N SER A 123 0.52 -23.30 -21.60
CA SER A 123 -0.24 -24.55 -21.55
C SER A 123 -0.51 -25.00 -22.99
N PRO A 124 -0.16 -26.23 -23.39
CA PRO A 124 -0.77 -26.86 -24.55
C PRO A 124 -2.29 -26.73 -24.37
N GLN A 125 -3.02 -26.32 -25.41
CA GLN A 125 -4.47 -26.50 -25.39
C GLN A 125 -4.73 -28.00 -25.25
N GLU A 126 -4.94 -28.46 -24.02
CA GLU A 126 -5.48 -29.80 -23.80
C GLU A 126 -6.91 -29.72 -24.32
N THR A 127 -7.09 -30.27 -25.52
CA THR A 127 -8.35 -30.31 -26.24
C THR A 127 -9.42 -30.84 -25.31
N ARG A 128 -10.41 -30.00 -25.04
CA ARG A 128 -11.72 -30.38 -24.56
C ARG A 128 -12.25 -31.49 -25.47
N TRP A 129 -12.17 -32.73 -25.00
CA TRP A 129 -12.90 -33.84 -25.60
C TRP A 129 -14.35 -33.73 -25.18
N ASP A 130 -15.20 -33.35 -26.13
CA ASP A 130 -16.59 -33.81 -26.14
C ASP A 130 -16.57 -35.34 -26.10
N ILE A 131 -17.22 -35.93 -25.10
CA ILE A 131 -17.88 -37.22 -25.28
C ILE A 131 -19.28 -37.07 -24.70
N SER A 132 -20.23 -37.01 -25.63
CA SER A 132 -21.64 -37.29 -25.43
C SER A 132 -21.82 -38.62 -24.70
N LEU A 133 -22.59 -38.62 -23.60
CA LEU A 133 -23.62 -39.62 -23.23
C LEU A 133 -24.37 -39.14 -21.99
#